data_AF-A0A1F6FI50-F1
#
_entry.id   AF-A0A1F6FI50-F1
#
_cell.length_a   1.000
_cell.length_b   1.000
_cell.length_c   1.000
_cell.angle_alpha   90.00
_cell.angle_beta   90.00
_cell.angle_gamma   90.00
#
_symmetry.space_group_name_H-M   'P 1'
#
loop_
_entity.id
_entity.type
_entity.pdbx_description
1 polymer ?
#
loop_
_entity_poly.entity_id
_entity_poly.type
_entity_poly.pdbx_seq_one_letter_code
_entity_poly.pdbx_strand_id
1 'polypeptide(L)'
;MHKKQKFLTLSSGLWAGCITALVLAITSAANAQDDSIVSKILARADDEAEIEIDDEVEDQDEDKDEDKTEIEDEDEDEDKIEVKRTEFGRKIFEREQEMEEKKAEFAQKAEERKGEMEAKRAEFEQKLTERKAEIEQKMTERKAEWETKRAEWETKVTERKDKLEQKRLELASSTAARKAALQERMQEKIKQVGERVAEALNRAIGKIGELSDRLQNRADELATRGVDTSEVNSLLEEANNTLDAAQLALSGIDVNVEYAATSDDPRTDWQDTKAQFQEVRELVRTAHSLLREALAALKDAVAASDLERGVSEATSQNDNSDDDGNDTSDSAEPEDNTVTQ
;
A
#
# COMPACT_ATOMS: atom_id res chain seq x y z
N MET A 1 -69.38 20.40 -3.05
CA MET A 1 -68.69 19.44 -3.94
C MET A 1 -67.22 19.39 -3.54
N HIS A 2 -66.83 18.47 -2.65
CA HIS A 2 -65.45 18.30 -2.22
C HIS A 2 -64.81 17.12 -2.96
N LYS A 3 -63.89 17.42 -3.88
CA LYS A 3 -63.06 16.42 -4.54
C LYS A 3 -61.97 15.98 -3.55
N LYS A 4 -62.12 14.77 -3.01
CA LYS A 4 -61.04 14.06 -2.30
C LYS A 4 -59.98 13.65 -3.33
N GLN A 5 -58.80 14.25 -3.27
CA GLN A 5 -57.63 13.74 -3.98
C GLN A 5 -57.10 12.52 -3.24
N LYS A 6 -57.03 11.39 -3.94
CA LYS A 6 -56.38 10.16 -3.51
C LYS A 6 -54.90 10.27 -3.88
N PHE A 7 -54.01 10.41 -2.88
CA PHE A 7 -52.58 10.25 -3.08
C PHE A 7 -52.27 8.75 -3.23
N LEU A 8 -51.72 8.40 -4.39
CA LEU A 8 -51.17 7.08 -4.69
C LEU A 8 -49.85 6.92 -3.93
N THR A 9 -49.83 6.03 -2.96
CA THR A 9 -48.61 5.52 -2.33
C THR A 9 -47.89 4.60 -3.31
N LEU A 10 -46.94 5.13 -4.08
CA LEU A 10 -46.04 4.32 -4.89
C LEU A 10 -44.96 3.70 -3.99
N SER A 11 -45.12 2.40 -3.80
CA SER A 11 -44.13 1.35 -3.47
C SER A 11 -42.65 1.78 -3.41
N SER A 12 -42.16 1.94 -2.18
CA SER A 12 -40.74 2.00 -1.81
C SER A 12 -40.04 0.63 -1.78
N GLY A 13 -40.70 -0.44 -2.24
CA GLY A 13 -40.22 -1.83 -2.12
C GLY A 13 -39.27 -2.31 -3.22
N LEU A 14 -39.07 -1.56 -4.30
CA LEU A 14 -38.30 -2.04 -5.47
C LEU A 14 -36.82 -1.61 -5.47
N TRP A 15 -36.43 -0.62 -4.67
CA TRP A 15 -35.03 -0.15 -4.62
C TRP A 15 -34.14 -0.96 -3.65
N ALA A 16 -34.72 -1.56 -2.60
CA ALA A 16 -33.96 -2.37 -1.64
C ALA A 16 -33.48 -3.73 -2.20
N GLY A 17 -34.13 -4.26 -3.26
CA GLY A 17 -33.78 -5.55 -3.85
C GLY A 17 -32.56 -5.52 -4.78
N CYS A 18 -32.28 -4.39 -5.44
CA CYS A 18 -31.15 -4.31 -6.37
C CYS A 18 -29.78 -4.19 -5.67
N ILE A 19 -29.73 -3.62 -4.47
CA ILE A 19 -28.48 -3.41 -3.73
C ILE A 19 -27.99 -4.73 -3.10
N THR A 20 -28.91 -5.59 -2.64
CA THR A 20 -28.55 -6.89 -2.04
C THR A 20 -27.99 -7.89 -3.05
N ALA A 21 -28.45 -7.88 -4.31
CA ALA A 21 -27.91 -8.75 -5.36
C ALA A 21 -26.47 -8.37 -5.78
N LEU A 22 -26.12 -7.08 -5.72
CA LEU A 22 -24.78 -6.61 -6.10
C LEU A 22 -23.73 -6.97 -5.02
N VAL A 23 -24.08 -6.86 -3.74
CA VAL A 23 -23.17 -7.19 -2.64
C VAL A 23 -22.85 -8.68 -2.59
N LEU A 24 -23.82 -9.55 -2.90
CA LEU A 24 -23.62 -11.01 -2.93
C LEU A 24 -22.70 -11.47 -4.09
N ALA A 25 -22.75 -10.77 -5.23
CA ALA A 25 -21.87 -11.07 -6.37
C ALA A 25 -20.40 -10.71 -6.11
N ILE A 26 -20.14 -9.64 -5.35
CA ILE A 26 -18.78 -9.19 -5.03
C ILE A 26 -18.13 -10.11 -3.99
N THR A 27 -18.89 -10.67 -3.04
CA THR A 27 -18.33 -11.63 -2.05
C THR A 27 -17.94 -12.97 -2.68
N SER A 28 -18.59 -13.37 -3.78
CA SER A 28 -18.24 -14.62 -4.49
C SER A 28 -16.94 -14.52 -5.29
N ALA A 29 -16.49 -13.32 -5.69
CA ALA A 29 -15.29 -13.16 -6.51
C ALA A 29 -13.98 -13.12 -5.69
N ALA A 30 -14.04 -12.75 -4.41
CA ALA A 30 -12.86 -12.63 -3.54
C ALA A 30 -12.29 -13.99 -3.11
N ASN A 31 -13.06 -15.07 -3.15
CA ASN A 31 -12.63 -16.40 -2.72
C ASN A 31 -11.91 -17.23 -3.81
N ALA A 32 -11.74 -16.70 -5.03
CA ALA A 32 -11.14 -17.43 -6.15
C ALA A 32 -9.67 -17.09 -6.44
N GLN A 33 -9.08 -16.10 -5.76
CA GLN A 33 -7.71 -15.64 -6.04
C GLN A 33 -6.62 -16.17 -5.09
N ASP A 34 -6.96 -16.77 -3.94
CA ASP A 34 -5.95 -17.23 -2.97
C ASP A 34 -5.40 -18.67 -3.22
N ASP A 35 -6.09 -19.51 -4.00
CA ASP A 35 -5.63 -20.88 -4.27
C ASP A 35 -4.47 -20.98 -5.29
N SER A 36 -4.24 -19.94 -6.10
CA SER A 36 -3.18 -19.96 -7.13
C SER A 36 -1.77 -19.76 -6.58
N ILE A 37 -1.61 -19.19 -5.39
CA ILE A 37 -0.30 -18.86 -4.84
C ILE A 37 0.23 -20.02 -3.98
N VAL A 38 -0.66 -20.71 -3.25
CA VAL A 38 -0.29 -21.87 -2.43
C VAL A 38 0.14 -23.06 -3.30
N SER A 39 -0.47 -23.28 -4.46
CA SER A 39 -0.09 -24.37 -5.37
C SER A 39 1.30 -24.18 -6.00
N LYS A 40 1.74 -22.93 -6.21
CA LYS A 40 3.07 -22.63 -6.77
C LYS A 40 4.21 -22.78 -5.77
N ILE A 41 3.93 -22.71 -4.47
CA ILE A 41 4.95 -22.89 -3.43
C ILE A 41 5.14 -24.38 -3.10
N LEU A 42 4.09 -25.21 -3.24
CA LEU A 42 4.19 -26.65 -2.98
C LEU A 42 4.91 -27.46 -4.08
N ALA A 43 5.03 -26.93 -5.30
CA ALA A 43 5.61 -27.65 -6.45
C ALA A 43 7.15 -27.52 -6.59
N ARG A 44 7.87 -27.07 -5.56
CA ARG A 44 9.34 -26.81 -5.63
C ARG A 44 10.16 -27.63 -4.62
N ALA A 45 9.61 -28.70 -4.05
CA ALA A 45 10.27 -29.49 -3.01
C ALA A 45 10.79 -30.86 -3.45
N ASP A 46 10.50 -31.32 -4.68
CA ASP A 46 10.80 -32.71 -5.11
C ASP A 46 11.86 -32.79 -6.24
N ASP A 47 12.91 -31.97 -6.20
CA ASP A 47 14.12 -32.22 -7.03
C ASP A 47 15.15 -32.96 -6.17
N GLU A 48 14.94 -34.28 -6.07
CA GLU A 48 15.92 -35.26 -5.63
C GLU A 48 16.99 -35.39 -6.72
N ALA A 49 18.21 -34.94 -6.45
CA ALA A 49 19.38 -35.26 -7.26
C ALA A 49 20.12 -36.43 -6.60
N GLU A 50 19.90 -37.62 -7.17
CA GLU A 50 20.70 -38.82 -7.00
C GLU A 50 22.17 -38.51 -7.29
N ILE A 51 23.07 -38.85 -6.36
CA ILE A 51 24.52 -38.89 -6.61
C ILE A 51 24.85 -40.36 -6.91
N GLU A 52 24.94 -40.67 -8.20
CA GLU A 52 25.58 -41.87 -8.74
C GLU A 52 27.01 -41.95 -8.21
N ILE A 53 27.34 -43.08 -7.57
CA ILE A 53 28.72 -43.45 -7.23
C ILE A 53 29.19 -44.34 -8.38
N ASP A 54 30.01 -43.78 -9.27
CA ASP A 54 30.71 -44.52 -10.30
C ASP A 54 31.80 -45.40 -9.65
N ASP A 55 31.51 -46.71 -9.59
CA ASP A 55 32.47 -47.79 -9.45
C ASP A 55 33.09 -48.06 -10.83
N GLU A 56 34.26 -47.49 -11.12
CA GLU A 56 35.07 -47.94 -12.26
C GLU A 56 36.53 -47.49 -12.08
N VAL A 57 37.45 -48.45 -12.11
CA VAL A 57 38.84 -48.43 -12.65
C VAL A 57 39.50 -49.70 -12.09
N GLU A 58 39.34 -50.86 -12.72
CA GLU A 58 40.00 -51.29 -13.97
C GLU A 58 41.36 -51.94 -13.67
N ASP A 59 41.33 -53.27 -13.72
CA ASP A 59 42.49 -54.16 -13.81
C ASP A 59 43.32 -53.77 -15.05
N GLN A 60 44.63 -53.54 -14.86
CA GLN A 60 45.58 -53.44 -15.98
C GLN A 60 46.70 -54.48 -15.82
N ASP A 61 46.61 -55.45 -16.73
CA ASP A 61 47.63 -55.89 -17.68
C ASP A 61 48.96 -56.39 -17.11
N GLU A 62 49.29 -57.67 -17.28
CA GLU A 62 49.61 -58.35 -18.55
C GLU A 62 50.98 -57.94 -19.14
N ASP A 63 51.69 -59.01 -19.50
CA ASP A 63 52.75 -59.10 -20.50
C ASP A 63 54.22 -58.84 -20.14
N LYS A 64 55.03 -59.68 -20.81
CA LYS A 64 56.41 -59.49 -21.30
C LYS A 64 57.54 -60.06 -20.43
N ASP A 65 58.42 -60.92 -20.92
CA ASP A 65 58.65 -61.46 -22.27
C ASP A 65 59.37 -62.81 -22.13
N GLU A 66 58.97 -63.76 -22.97
CA GLU A 66 59.75 -64.92 -23.38
C GLU A 66 60.96 -64.43 -24.19
N ASP A 67 62.18 -64.88 -23.90
CA ASP A 67 63.26 -64.77 -24.88
C ASP A 67 64.03 -66.08 -25.04
N LYS A 68 63.99 -66.55 -26.28
CA LYS A 68 64.64 -67.74 -26.86
C LYS A 68 65.95 -67.26 -27.49
N THR A 69 67.07 -67.87 -27.12
CA THR A 69 68.27 -67.92 -27.97
C THR A 69 68.92 -69.28 -27.72
N GLU A 70 68.66 -70.27 -28.58
CA GLU A 70 69.30 -70.56 -29.86
C GLU A 70 70.70 -71.15 -29.68
N ILE A 71 70.77 -72.41 -30.10
CA ILE A 71 71.85 -73.39 -30.07
C ILE A 71 72.62 -73.22 -31.38
N GLU A 72 73.94 -73.07 -31.35
CA GLU A 72 74.81 -73.54 -32.43
C GLU A 72 76.09 -74.13 -31.86
N ASP A 73 76.45 -75.27 -32.45
CA ASP A 73 77.56 -76.17 -32.18
C ASP A 73 78.91 -75.55 -32.56
N GLU A 74 79.99 -75.92 -31.88
CA GLU A 74 81.29 -76.14 -32.53
C GLU A 74 82.23 -76.92 -31.61
N ASP A 75 82.70 -78.05 -32.15
CA ASP A 75 83.64 -79.02 -31.60
C ASP A 75 85.02 -78.38 -31.32
N GLU A 76 85.65 -78.72 -30.19
CA GLU A 76 87.10 -79.02 -30.06
C GLU A 76 87.56 -79.12 -28.57
N ASP A 77 88.49 -80.05 -28.32
CA ASP A 77 89.39 -80.19 -27.15
C ASP A 77 88.91 -80.90 -25.86
N GLU A 78 88.81 -82.24 -25.90
CA GLU A 78 88.50 -83.12 -24.76
C GLU A 78 89.53 -83.16 -23.62
N ASP A 79 90.74 -82.61 -23.77
CA ASP A 79 91.80 -82.68 -22.73
C ASP A 79 91.85 -81.45 -21.77
N LYS A 80 90.93 -80.49 -21.90
CA LYS A 80 90.76 -79.34 -20.97
C LYS A 80 89.61 -79.49 -19.95
N ILE A 81 88.86 -80.60 -20.01
CA ILE A 81 87.60 -80.81 -19.26
C ILE A 81 87.83 -81.18 -17.78
N GLU A 82 88.91 -81.90 -17.45
CA GLU A 82 89.15 -82.37 -16.07
C GLU A 82 89.64 -81.27 -15.10
N VAL A 83 90.39 -80.29 -15.60
CA VAL A 83 90.79 -79.09 -14.82
C VAL A 83 89.60 -78.15 -14.62
N LYS A 84 88.76 -77.97 -15.64
CA LYS A 84 87.51 -77.17 -15.51
C LYS A 84 86.50 -77.83 -14.57
N ARG A 85 86.41 -79.17 -14.47
CA ARG A 85 85.47 -79.87 -13.58
C ARG A 85 85.78 -79.69 -12.09
N THR A 86 87.07 -79.61 -11.74
CA THR A 86 87.51 -79.35 -10.36
C THR A 86 87.43 -77.87 -9.99
N GLU A 87 87.70 -76.96 -10.92
CA GLU A 87 87.44 -75.53 -10.75
C GLU A 87 85.93 -75.22 -10.67
N PHE A 88 85.08 -75.90 -11.45
CA PHE A 88 83.63 -75.72 -11.41
C PHE A 88 83.00 -76.31 -10.14
N GLY A 89 83.50 -77.45 -9.66
CA GLY A 89 83.10 -78.00 -8.35
C GLY A 89 83.46 -77.08 -7.19
N ARG A 90 84.63 -76.43 -7.26
CA ARG A 90 85.05 -75.39 -6.30
C ARG A 90 84.17 -74.14 -6.39
N LYS A 91 83.82 -73.72 -7.61
CA LYS A 91 82.88 -72.62 -7.89
C LYS A 91 81.45 -72.90 -7.41
N ILE A 92 80.98 -74.15 -7.50
CA ILE A 92 79.67 -74.56 -7.00
C ILE A 92 79.66 -74.54 -5.47
N PHE A 93 80.71 -75.06 -4.82
CA PHE A 93 80.80 -75.04 -3.36
C PHE A 93 80.95 -73.61 -2.79
N GLU A 94 81.76 -72.77 -3.44
CA GLU A 94 81.85 -71.33 -3.10
C GLU A 94 80.50 -70.62 -3.33
N ARG A 95 79.79 -70.96 -4.41
CA ARG A 95 78.44 -70.44 -4.66
C ARG A 95 77.41 -70.97 -3.66
N GLU A 96 77.55 -72.18 -3.16
CA GLU A 96 76.64 -72.78 -2.17
C GLU A 96 76.87 -72.16 -0.79
N GLN A 97 78.13 -71.93 -0.39
CA GLN A 97 78.46 -71.11 0.78
C GLN A 97 77.95 -69.67 0.62
N GLU A 98 78.15 -69.03 -0.54
CA GLU A 98 77.57 -67.72 -0.80
C GLU A 98 76.04 -67.72 -0.75
N MET A 99 75.39 -68.79 -1.19
CA MET A 99 73.92 -68.92 -1.15
C MET A 99 73.41 -69.18 0.26
N GLU A 100 74.13 -69.95 1.09
CA GLU A 100 73.80 -70.10 2.51
C GLU A 100 74.03 -68.79 3.28
N GLU A 101 75.11 -68.07 3.01
CA GLU A 101 75.36 -66.74 3.57
C GLU A 101 74.28 -65.75 3.11
N LYS A 102 73.93 -65.72 1.82
CA LYS A 102 72.82 -64.90 1.30
C LYS A 102 71.47 -65.31 1.88
N LYS A 103 71.25 -66.60 2.15
CA LYS A 103 70.01 -67.10 2.75
C LYS A 103 69.92 -66.75 4.24
N ALA A 104 71.04 -66.80 4.96
CA ALA A 104 71.13 -66.35 6.34
C ALA A 104 70.95 -64.82 6.44
N GLU A 105 71.57 -64.06 5.54
CA GLU A 105 71.38 -62.61 5.43
C GLU A 105 69.93 -62.26 5.06
N PHE A 106 69.32 -63.00 4.12
CA PHE A 106 67.92 -62.81 3.76
C PHE A 106 66.97 -63.20 4.91
N ALA A 107 67.28 -64.24 5.68
CA ALA A 107 66.50 -64.64 6.85
C ALA A 107 66.58 -63.58 7.96
N GLN A 108 67.77 -63.04 8.24
CA GLN A 108 67.94 -61.92 9.18
C GLN A 108 67.19 -60.68 8.70
N LYS A 109 67.31 -60.34 7.42
CA LYS A 109 66.59 -59.21 6.81
C LYS A 109 65.07 -59.39 6.80
N ALA A 110 64.59 -60.63 6.68
CA ALA A 110 63.17 -60.96 6.77
C ALA A 110 62.65 -60.85 8.21
N GLU A 111 63.44 -61.26 9.20
CA GLU A 111 63.11 -61.12 10.63
C GLU A 111 63.11 -59.65 11.07
N GLU A 112 64.11 -58.87 10.63
CA GLU A 112 64.16 -57.42 10.83
C GLU A 112 62.95 -56.72 10.19
N ARG A 113 62.60 -57.07 8.95
CA ARG A 113 61.40 -56.54 8.28
C ARG A 113 60.12 -56.92 9.00
N LYS A 114 60.03 -58.13 9.56
CA LYS A 114 58.87 -58.57 10.32
C LYS A 114 58.74 -57.78 11.63
N GLY A 115 59.84 -57.59 12.35
CA GLY A 115 59.88 -56.74 13.54
C GLY A 115 59.52 -55.28 13.22
N GLU A 116 60.01 -54.74 12.09
CA GLU A 116 59.67 -53.40 11.62
C GLU A 116 58.18 -53.29 11.25
N MET A 117 57.60 -54.31 10.60
CA MET A 117 56.17 -54.33 10.28
C MET A 117 55.28 -54.49 11.51
N GLU A 118 55.68 -55.31 12.48
CA GLU A 118 54.95 -55.45 13.75
C GLU A 118 55.01 -54.16 14.57
N ALA A 119 56.16 -53.48 14.60
CA ALA A 119 56.28 -52.16 15.21
C ALA A 119 55.42 -51.12 14.49
N LYS A 120 55.46 -51.06 13.15
CA LYS A 120 54.61 -50.17 12.34
C LYS A 120 53.12 -50.46 12.56
N ARG A 121 52.73 -51.72 12.70
CA ARG A 121 51.35 -52.13 12.98
C ARG A 121 50.92 -51.68 14.37
N ALA A 122 51.75 -51.87 15.39
CA ALA A 122 51.46 -51.41 16.74
C ALA A 122 51.34 -49.88 16.81
N GLU A 123 52.24 -49.14 16.16
CA GLU A 123 52.15 -47.67 16.06
C GLU A 123 50.89 -47.23 15.30
N PHE A 124 50.52 -47.93 14.24
CA PHE A 124 49.32 -47.63 13.47
C PHE A 124 48.04 -47.92 14.26
N GLU A 125 47.97 -49.03 14.99
CA GLU A 125 46.85 -49.37 15.86
C GLU A 125 46.71 -48.33 17.00
N GLN A 126 47.82 -47.90 17.61
CA GLN A 126 47.82 -46.80 18.58
C GLN A 126 47.25 -45.51 17.96
N LYS A 127 47.77 -45.09 16.80
CA LYS A 127 47.27 -43.91 16.07
C LYS A 127 45.78 -44.01 15.73
N LEU A 128 45.28 -45.19 15.37
CA LEU A 128 43.86 -45.39 15.11
C LEU A 128 43.01 -45.26 16.37
N THR A 129 43.46 -45.79 17.51
CA THR A 129 42.74 -45.66 18.77
C THR A 129 42.71 -44.21 19.28
N GLU A 130 43.84 -43.49 19.17
CA GLU A 130 43.92 -42.07 19.49
C GLU A 130 43.01 -41.24 18.57
N ARG A 131 43.07 -41.49 17.26
CA ARG A 131 42.20 -40.80 16.29
C ARG A 131 40.72 -41.12 16.52
N LYS A 132 40.37 -42.35 16.90
CA LYS A 132 38.98 -42.72 17.25
C LYS A 132 38.50 -41.97 18.50
N ALA A 133 39.33 -41.92 19.55
CA ALA A 133 39.01 -41.19 20.76
C ALA A 133 38.87 -39.68 20.50
N GLU A 134 39.74 -39.09 19.68
CA GLU A 134 39.65 -37.68 19.29
C GLU A 134 38.38 -37.39 18.48
N ILE A 135 38.01 -38.27 17.54
CA ILE A 135 36.78 -38.15 16.76
C ILE A 135 35.55 -38.26 17.66
N GLU A 136 35.53 -39.20 18.60
CA GLU A 136 34.42 -39.38 19.53
C GLU A 136 34.25 -38.15 20.44
N GLN A 137 35.35 -37.61 20.98
CA GLN A 137 35.34 -36.34 21.73
C GLN A 137 34.77 -35.19 20.88
N LYS A 138 35.30 -34.98 19.66
CA LYS A 138 34.81 -33.94 18.74
C LYS A 138 33.33 -34.10 18.39
N MET A 139 32.85 -35.33 18.23
CA MET A 139 31.44 -35.60 17.96
C MET A 139 30.54 -35.26 19.16
N THR A 140 30.97 -35.57 20.38
CA THR A 140 30.21 -35.23 21.59
C THR A 140 30.17 -33.73 21.85
N GLU A 141 31.30 -33.03 21.66
CA GLU A 141 31.38 -31.57 21.76
C GLU A 141 30.49 -30.89 20.72
N ARG A 142 30.58 -31.33 19.47
CA ARG A 142 29.75 -30.81 18.38
C ARG A 142 28.27 -31.06 18.61
N LYS A 143 27.90 -32.22 19.17
CA LYS A 143 26.51 -32.54 19.52
C LYS A 143 26.00 -31.63 20.64
N ALA A 144 26.80 -31.42 21.69
CA ALA A 144 26.46 -30.51 22.77
C ALA A 144 26.31 -29.06 22.28
N GLU A 145 27.23 -28.58 21.43
CA GLU A 145 27.10 -27.27 20.79
C GLU A 145 25.86 -27.15 19.90
N TRP A 146 25.49 -28.23 19.20
CA TRP A 146 24.31 -28.23 18.35
C TRP A 146 23.02 -28.15 19.17
N GLU A 147 22.95 -28.91 20.27
CA GLU A 147 21.80 -28.88 21.19
C GLU A 147 21.65 -27.50 21.85
N THR A 148 22.74 -26.85 22.25
CA THR A 148 22.68 -25.48 22.81
C THR A 148 22.27 -24.45 21.75
N LYS A 149 22.85 -24.51 20.54
CA LYS A 149 22.47 -23.64 19.42
C LYS A 149 21.00 -23.83 19.03
N ARG A 150 20.50 -25.07 19.06
CA ARG A 150 19.10 -25.38 18.80
C ARG A 150 18.19 -24.78 19.85
N ALA A 151 18.51 -24.95 21.13
CA ALA A 151 17.73 -24.37 22.23
C ALA A 151 17.69 -22.83 22.15
N GLU A 152 18.83 -22.18 21.90
CA GLU A 152 18.89 -20.73 21.68
C GLU A 152 18.10 -20.27 20.45
N TRP A 153 18.09 -21.07 19.39
CA TRP A 153 17.34 -20.74 18.19
C TRP A 153 15.83 -20.87 18.44
N GLU A 154 15.40 -21.93 19.13
CA GLU A 154 14.00 -22.11 19.52
C GLU A 154 13.51 -20.94 20.40
N THR A 155 14.29 -20.50 21.39
CA THR A 155 13.93 -19.33 22.22
C THR A 155 13.91 -18.03 21.41
N LYS A 156 14.88 -17.81 20.53
CA LYS A 156 14.89 -16.64 19.63
C LYS A 156 13.68 -16.64 18.69
N VAL A 157 13.25 -17.81 18.21
CA VAL A 157 12.09 -17.95 17.33
C VAL A 157 10.80 -17.67 18.10
N THR A 158 10.63 -18.20 19.32
CA THR A 158 9.44 -17.92 20.13
C THR A 158 9.36 -16.44 20.52
N GLU A 159 10.45 -15.84 20.99
CA GLU A 159 10.48 -14.40 21.30
C GLU A 159 10.18 -13.51 20.10
N ARG A 160 10.67 -13.88 18.90
CA ARG A 160 10.35 -13.15 17.67
C ARG A 160 8.88 -13.28 17.31
N LYS A 161 8.29 -14.48 17.44
CA LYS A 161 6.86 -14.71 17.20
C LYS A 161 6.01 -13.86 18.16
N ASP A 162 6.30 -13.91 19.45
CA ASP A 162 5.55 -13.14 20.47
C ASP A 162 5.64 -11.63 20.22
N LYS A 163 6.83 -11.13 19.87
CA LYS A 163 7.04 -9.71 19.51
C LYS A 163 6.25 -9.31 18.26
N LEU A 164 6.15 -10.19 17.27
CA LEU A 164 5.37 -9.91 16.06
C LEU A 164 3.86 -9.92 16.36
N GLU A 165 3.38 -10.84 17.19
CA GLU A 165 1.99 -10.89 17.61
C GLU A 165 1.59 -9.66 18.42
N GLN A 166 2.43 -9.24 19.37
CA GLN A 166 2.22 -8.00 20.13
C GLN A 166 2.16 -6.77 19.23
N LYS A 167 3.11 -6.62 18.29
CA LYS A 167 3.10 -5.53 17.32
C LYS A 167 1.86 -5.56 16.43
N ARG A 168 1.41 -6.76 16.02
CA ARG A 168 0.19 -6.91 15.20
C ARG A 168 -1.04 -6.44 15.98
N LEU A 169 -1.16 -6.80 17.26
CA LEU A 169 -2.27 -6.38 18.11
C LEU A 169 -2.24 -4.87 18.39
N GLU A 170 -1.06 -4.28 18.65
CA GLU A 170 -0.88 -2.84 18.85
C GLU A 170 -1.20 -2.04 17.57
N LEU A 171 -0.79 -2.54 16.40
CA LEU A 171 -1.15 -1.93 15.12
C LEU A 171 -2.66 -2.05 14.84
N ALA A 172 -3.29 -3.19 15.14
CA ALA A 172 -4.72 -3.35 14.97
C ALA A 172 -5.52 -2.41 15.89
N SER A 173 -5.13 -2.27 17.15
CA SER A 173 -5.80 -1.37 18.09
C SER A 173 -5.58 0.11 17.74
N SER A 174 -4.35 0.49 17.37
CA SER A 174 -4.03 1.86 16.97
C SER A 174 -4.70 2.26 15.66
N THR A 175 -4.83 1.34 14.69
CA THR A 175 -5.53 1.61 13.43
C THR A 175 -7.04 1.73 13.65
N ALA A 176 -7.65 0.88 14.48
CA ALA A 176 -9.06 1.01 14.85
C ALA A 176 -9.35 2.33 15.58
N ALA A 177 -8.52 2.69 16.56
CA ALA A 177 -8.65 3.96 17.29
C ALA A 177 -8.48 5.18 16.36
N ARG A 178 -7.50 5.13 15.44
CA ARG A 178 -7.31 6.19 14.43
C ARG A 178 -8.51 6.32 13.51
N LYS A 179 -9.09 5.20 13.05
CA LYS A 179 -10.29 5.21 12.20
C LYS A 179 -11.49 5.82 12.92
N ALA A 180 -11.75 5.40 14.16
CA ALA A 180 -12.83 5.97 14.98
C ALA A 180 -12.65 7.48 15.21
N ALA A 181 -11.44 7.92 15.58
CA ALA A 181 -11.15 9.34 15.78
C ALA A 181 -11.27 10.17 14.48
N LEU A 182 -10.94 9.59 13.32
CA LEU A 182 -11.13 10.24 12.02
C LEU A 182 -12.61 10.34 11.64
N GLN A 183 -13.39 9.29 11.92
CA GLN A 183 -14.85 9.30 11.72
C GLN A 183 -15.48 10.39 12.59
N GLU A 184 -15.24 10.40 13.89
CA GLU A 184 -15.77 11.42 14.81
C GLU A 184 -15.43 12.86 14.35
N ARG A 185 -14.17 13.11 13.98
CA ARG A 185 -13.75 14.42 13.43
C ARG A 185 -14.46 14.77 12.13
N MET A 186 -14.80 13.80 11.30
CA MET A 186 -15.54 14.02 10.06
C MET A 186 -17.01 14.32 10.34
N GLN A 187 -17.63 13.59 11.26
CA GLN A 187 -19.02 13.83 11.69
C GLN A 187 -19.17 15.25 12.25
N GLU A 188 -18.27 15.66 13.14
CA GLU A 188 -18.25 17.02 13.71
C GLU A 188 -18.08 18.08 12.62
N LYS A 189 -17.17 17.86 11.66
CA LYS A 189 -16.96 18.79 10.54
C LYS A 189 -18.19 18.89 9.65
N ILE A 190 -18.90 17.80 9.40
CA ILE A 190 -20.12 17.80 8.59
C ILE A 190 -21.20 18.66 9.26
N LYS A 191 -21.42 18.49 10.57
CA LYS A 191 -22.38 19.31 11.34
C LYS A 191 -22.01 20.79 11.29
N GLN A 192 -20.77 21.14 11.64
CA GLN A 192 -20.30 22.52 11.64
C GLN A 192 -20.40 23.19 10.25
N VAL A 193 -20.05 22.47 9.19
CA VAL A 193 -20.13 23.00 7.82
C VAL A 193 -21.59 23.12 7.38
N GLY A 194 -22.43 22.13 7.68
CA GLY A 194 -23.87 22.15 7.40
C GLY A 194 -24.55 23.35 8.04
N GLU A 195 -24.36 23.53 9.35
CA GLU A 195 -24.90 24.66 10.11
C GLU A 195 -24.46 26.01 9.53
N ARG A 196 -23.15 26.18 9.29
CA ARG A 196 -22.61 27.44 8.73
C ARG A 196 -23.20 27.76 7.36
N VAL A 197 -23.34 26.77 6.49
CA VAL A 197 -23.90 26.97 5.15
C VAL A 197 -25.41 27.27 5.24
N ALA A 198 -26.14 26.56 6.10
CA ALA A 198 -27.57 26.79 6.31
C ALA A 198 -27.85 28.19 6.87
N GLU A 199 -27.08 28.64 7.86
CA GLU A 199 -27.16 30.01 8.38
C GLU A 199 -26.87 31.07 7.32
N ALA A 200 -25.84 30.84 6.49
CA ALA A 200 -25.48 31.76 5.42
C ALA A 200 -26.59 31.87 4.36
N LEU A 201 -27.22 30.76 3.99
CA LEU A 201 -28.34 30.73 3.04
C LEU A 201 -29.61 31.35 3.62
N ASN A 202 -29.97 31.04 4.87
CA ASN A 202 -31.08 31.71 5.57
C ASN A 202 -30.89 33.23 5.62
N ARG A 203 -29.66 33.70 5.92
CA ARG A 203 -29.34 35.13 5.90
C ARG A 203 -29.49 35.73 4.49
N ALA A 204 -29.10 35.01 3.45
CA ALA A 204 -29.25 35.46 2.08
C ALA A 204 -30.74 35.55 1.68
N ILE A 205 -31.54 34.53 2.01
CA ILE A 205 -33.00 34.51 1.80
C ILE A 205 -33.64 35.72 2.48
N GLY A 206 -33.34 35.97 3.76
CA GLY A 206 -33.87 37.12 4.50
C GLY A 206 -33.53 38.47 3.85
N LYS A 207 -32.27 38.68 3.45
CA LYS A 207 -31.84 39.92 2.76
C LYS A 207 -32.54 40.15 1.42
N ILE A 208 -32.79 39.08 0.66
CA ILE A 208 -33.50 39.17 -0.63
C ILE A 208 -34.99 39.43 -0.38
N GLY A 209 -35.59 38.81 0.64
CA GLY A 209 -36.95 39.12 1.10
C GLY A 209 -37.12 40.60 1.46
N GLU A 210 -36.22 41.17 2.26
CA GLU A 210 -36.23 42.60 2.60
C GLU A 210 -36.09 43.53 1.37
N LEU A 211 -35.42 43.08 0.30
CA LEU A 211 -35.36 43.83 -0.95
C LEU A 211 -36.68 43.73 -1.73
N SER A 212 -37.28 42.53 -1.76
CA SER A 212 -38.62 42.29 -2.35
C SER A 212 -39.66 43.21 -1.72
N ASP A 213 -39.71 43.26 -0.38
CA ASP A 213 -40.64 44.12 0.37
C ASP A 213 -40.47 45.61 0.04
N ARG A 214 -39.23 46.08 -0.09
CA ARG A 214 -38.94 47.48 -0.47
C ARG A 214 -39.39 47.79 -1.90
N LEU A 215 -39.17 46.87 -2.84
CA LEU A 215 -39.63 47.04 -4.22
C LEU A 215 -41.16 47.00 -4.30
N GLN A 216 -41.83 46.12 -3.55
CA GLN A 216 -43.29 46.08 -3.47
C GLN A 216 -43.86 47.40 -2.95
N ASN A 217 -43.35 47.90 -1.81
CA ASN A 217 -43.77 49.19 -1.26
C ASN A 217 -43.60 50.33 -2.28
N ARG A 218 -42.50 50.32 -3.04
CA ARG A 218 -42.26 51.35 -4.07
C ARG A 218 -43.20 51.20 -5.27
N ALA A 219 -43.51 49.97 -5.68
CA ALA A 219 -44.49 49.71 -6.73
C ALA A 219 -45.89 50.17 -6.29
N ASP A 220 -46.28 49.92 -5.04
CA ASP A 220 -47.56 50.36 -4.48
C ASP A 220 -47.65 51.89 -4.46
N GLU A 221 -46.60 52.59 -3.99
CA GLU A 221 -46.52 54.05 -4.04
C GLU A 221 -46.70 54.61 -5.45
N LEU A 222 -46.10 53.98 -6.46
CA LEU A 222 -46.22 54.40 -7.86
C LEU A 222 -47.59 54.07 -8.45
N ALA A 223 -48.19 52.94 -8.07
CA ALA A 223 -49.55 52.58 -8.46
C ALA A 223 -50.57 53.62 -7.95
N THR A 224 -50.40 54.16 -6.74
CA THR A 224 -51.26 55.26 -6.25
C THR A 224 -51.16 56.54 -7.08
N ARG A 225 -50.07 56.71 -7.84
CA ARG A 225 -49.85 57.84 -8.76
C ARG A 225 -50.31 57.53 -10.19
N GLY A 226 -50.90 56.35 -10.41
CA GLY A 226 -51.39 55.92 -11.72
C GLY A 226 -50.33 55.31 -12.64
N VAL A 227 -49.14 54.96 -12.13
CA VAL A 227 -48.15 54.19 -12.89
C VAL A 227 -48.59 52.73 -12.99
N ASP A 228 -48.50 52.13 -14.17
CA ASP A 228 -48.75 50.70 -14.35
C ASP A 228 -47.58 49.89 -13.77
N THR A 229 -47.86 49.12 -12.72
CA THR A 229 -46.88 48.25 -12.04
C THR A 229 -47.17 46.76 -12.20
N SER A 230 -48.01 46.39 -13.18
CA SER A 230 -48.43 45.00 -13.40
C SER A 230 -47.26 44.03 -13.64
N GLU A 231 -46.31 44.40 -14.51
CA GLU A 231 -45.11 43.60 -14.78
C GLU A 231 -44.21 43.46 -13.53
N VAL A 232 -44.02 44.55 -12.79
CA VAL A 232 -43.23 44.54 -11.55
C VAL A 232 -43.85 43.58 -10.53
N ASN A 233 -45.16 43.65 -10.33
CA ASN A 233 -45.86 42.77 -9.39
C ASN A 233 -45.76 41.29 -9.79
N SER A 234 -45.81 40.97 -11.09
CA SER A 234 -45.61 39.61 -11.59
C SER A 234 -44.20 39.08 -11.27
N LEU A 235 -43.16 39.89 -11.52
CA LEU A 235 -41.77 39.51 -11.22
C LEU A 235 -41.52 39.36 -9.70
N LEU A 236 -42.13 40.23 -8.88
CA LEU A 236 -42.06 40.12 -7.42
C LEU A 236 -42.76 38.86 -6.90
N GLU A 237 -43.91 38.49 -7.46
CA GLU A 237 -44.60 37.25 -7.13
C GLU A 237 -43.74 36.01 -7.48
N GLU A 238 -43.12 35.98 -8.65
CA GLU A 238 -42.20 34.90 -9.05
C GLU A 238 -40.96 34.82 -8.15
N ALA A 239 -40.39 35.97 -7.78
CA ALA A 239 -39.25 36.04 -6.86
C ALA A 239 -39.63 35.48 -5.48
N ASN A 240 -40.80 35.86 -4.95
CA ASN A 240 -41.29 35.38 -3.66
C ASN A 240 -41.57 33.87 -3.67
N ASN A 241 -42.23 33.36 -4.72
CA ASN A 241 -42.43 31.92 -4.90
C ASN A 241 -41.09 31.14 -4.95
N THR A 242 -40.07 31.73 -5.57
CA THR A 242 -38.72 31.14 -5.62
C THR A 242 -38.03 31.16 -4.25
N LEU A 243 -38.22 32.21 -3.45
CA LEU A 243 -37.71 32.28 -2.07
C LEU A 243 -38.40 31.26 -1.16
N ASP A 244 -39.71 31.07 -1.30
CA ASP A 244 -40.47 30.06 -0.56
C ASP A 244 -39.97 28.64 -0.88
N ALA A 245 -39.72 28.36 -2.17
CA ALA A 245 -39.11 27.10 -2.59
C ALA A 245 -37.71 26.91 -1.99
N ALA A 246 -36.88 27.97 -1.96
CA ALA A 246 -35.56 27.93 -1.34
C ALA A 246 -35.64 27.66 0.17
N GLN A 247 -36.57 28.31 0.88
CA GLN A 247 -36.78 28.13 2.32
C GLN A 247 -37.26 26.71 2.63
N LEU A 248 -38.20 26.19 1.85
CA LEU A 248 -38.70 24.84 2.00
C LEU A 248 -37.59 23.81 1.77
N ALA A 249 -36.83 23.95 0.67
CA ALA A 249 -35.70 23.07 0.37
C ALA A 249 -34.66 23.11 1.49
N LEU A 250 -34.33 24.30 1.99
CA LEU A 250 -33.37 24.47 3.09
C LEU A 250 -33.82 23.80 4.39
N SER A 251 -35.10 23.89 4.75
CA SER A 251 -35.63 23.25 5.96
C SER A 251 -35.52 21.71 5.96
N GLY A 252 -35.47 21.09 4.77
CA GLY A 252 -35.28 19.65 4.63
C GLY A 252 -33.82 19.20 4.75
N ILE A 253 -32.86 20.12 4.62
CA ILE A 253 -31.43 19.78 4.58
C ILE A 253 -30.90 19.41 5.97
N ASP A 254 -31.43 19.98 7.05
CA ASP A 254 -30.95 19.69 8.42
C ASP A 254 -31.03 18.19 8.75
N VAL A 255 -32.09 17.52 8.30
CA VAL A 255 -32.25 16.07 8.44
C VAL A 255 -31.17 15.30 7.67
N ASN A 256 -30.81 15.77 6.47
CA ASN A 256 -29.80 15.13 5.63
C ASN A 256 -28.38 15.42 6.13
N VAL A 257 -28.14 16.57 6.77
CA VAL A 257 -26.88 16.87 7.48
C VAL A 257 -26.71 15.91 8.66
N GLU A 258 -27.75 15.72 9.48
CA GLU A 258 -27.70 14.79 10.62
C GLU A 258 -27.56 13.33 10.15
N TYR A 259 -28.27 12.95 9.09
CA TYR A 259 -28.13 11.63 8.46
C TYR A 259 -26.71 11.39 7.96
N ALA A 260 -26.15 12.33 7.17
CA ALA A 260 -24.79 12.23 6.68
C ALA A 260 -23.77 12.18 7.82
N ALA A 261 -24.00 12.94 8.91
CA ALA A 261 -23.12 12.94 10.07
C ALA A 261 -23.19 11.65 10.91
N THR A 262 -24.25 10.85 10.80
CA THR A 262 -24.42 9.61 11.58
C THR A 262 -24.27 8.34 10.75
N SER A 263 -24.06 8.48 9.44
CA SER A 263 -23.87 7.38 8.49
C SER A 263 -22.57 6.61 8.70
N ASP A 264 -22.55 5.37 8.22
CA ASP A 264 -21.36 4.52 8.11
C ASP A 264 -20.39 5.05 7.04
N ASP A 265 -20.90 5.75 6.02
CA ASP A 265 -20.09 6.45 5.00
C ASP A 265 -20.46 7.94 4.90
N PRO A 266 -20.05 8.76 5.90
CA PRO A 266 -20.37 10.19 5.92
C PRO A 266 -19.85 10.96 4.71
N ARG A 267 -18.82 10.44 4.01
CA ARG A 267 -18.24 11.12 2.86
C ARG A 267 -19.16 11.09 1.66
N THR A 268 -19.76 9.93 1.40
CA THR A 268 -20.68 9.74 0.28
C THR A 268 -21.98 10.48 0.54
N ASP A 269 -22.59 10.30 1.71
CA ASP A 269 -23.86 10.96 2.04
C ASP A 269 -23.75 12.49 2.11
N TRP A 270 -22.59 13.01 2.53
CA TRP A 270 -22.32 14.45 2.48
C TRP A 270 -22.31 15.02 1.05
N GLN A 271 -21.99 14.23 0.03
CA GLN A 271 -22.04 14.70 -1.36
C GLN A 271 -23.47 14.98 -1.82
N ASP A 272 -24.43 14.15 -1.39
CA ASP A 272 -25.84 14.33 -1.70
C ASP A 272 -26.40 15.57 -0.98
N THR A 273 -26.08 15.73 0.31
CA THR A 273 -26.42 16.94 1.09
C THR A 273 -25.84 18.20 0.44
N LYS A 274 -24.61 18.13 -0.09
CA LYS A 274 -23.98 19.25 -0.80
C LYS A 274 -24.71 19.60 -2.09
N ALA A 275 -25.23 18.63 -2.83
CA ALA A 275 -26.01 18.87 -4.03
C ALA A 275 -27.30 19.65 -3.70
N GLN A 276 -27.96 19.32 -2.60
CA GLN A 276 -29.14 20.06 -2.12
C GLN A 276 -28.80 21.51 -1.73
N PHE A 277 -27.68 21.73 -1.03
CA PHE A 277 -27.23 23.11 -0.77
C PHE A 277 -26.94 23.90 -2.05
N GLN A 278 -26.44 23.24 -3.10
CA GLN A 278 -26.24 23.88 -4.40
C GLN A 278 -27.57 24.28 -5.05
N GLU A 279 -28.58 23.40 -4.98
CA GLU A 279 -29.93 23.70 -5.47
C GLU A 279 -30.52 24.93 -4.77
N VAL A 280 -30.48 24.99 -3.43
CA VAL A 280 -30.93 26.17 -2.67
C VAL A 280 -30.18 27.42 -3.12
N ARG A 281 -28.87 27.32 -3.35
CA ARG A 281 -28.07 28.46 -3.82
C ARG A 281 -28.50 28.95 -5.20
N GLU A 282 -28.84 28.06 -6.12
CA GLU A 282 -29.30 28.45 -7.45
C GLU A 282 -30.71 29.08 -7.39
N LEU A 283 -31.60 28.59 -6.51
CA LEU A 283 -32.89 29.23 -6.24
C LEU A 283 -32.71 30.67 -5.72
N VAL A 284 -31.82 30.86 -4.73
CA VAL A 284 -31.49 32.19 -4.18
C VAL A 284 -30.96 33.14 -5.26
N ARG A 285 -30.11 32.66 -6.18
CA ARG A 285 -29.62 33.48 -7.30
C ARG A 285 -30.70 33.84 -8.31
N THR A 286 -31.59 32.89 -8.59
CA THR A 286 -32.73 33.10 -9.49
C THR A 286 -33.66 34.17 -8.94
N ALA A 287 -34.03 34.08 -7.65
CA ALA A 287 -34.81 35.11 -6.97
C ALA A 287 -34.13 36.50 -7.04
N HIS A 288 -32.82 36.56 -6.81
CA HIS A 288 -32.08 37.81 -6.94
C HIS A 288 -32.06 38.37 -8.38
N SER A 289 -31.99 37.53 -9.42
CA SER A 289 -32.12 37.98 -10.83
C SER A 289 -33.49 38.59 -11.09
N LEU A 290 -34.56 37.91 -10.65
CA LEU A 290 -35.94 38.38 -10.79
C LEU A 290 -36.13 39.75 -10.12
N LEU A 291 -35.53 39.99 -8.94
CA LEU A 291 -35.58 41.31 -8.30
C LEU A 291 -34.84 42.41 -9.10
N ARG A 292 -33.78 42.07 -9.82
CA ARG A 292 -33.08 43.04 -10.69
C ARG A 292 -33.92 43.35 -11.92
N GLU A 293 -34.61 42.37 -12.47
CA GLU A 293 -35.56 42.53 -13.57
C GLU A 293 -36.77 43.37 -13.12
N ALA A 294 -37.33 43.09 -11.94
CA ALA A 294 -38.40 43.89 -11.35
C ALA A 294 -37.99 45.36 -11.15
N LEU A 295 -36.75 45.60 -10.68
CA LEU A 295 -36.21 46.96 -10.55
C LEU A 295 -36.04 47.65 -11.93
N ALA A 296 -35.66 46.92 -12.98
CA ALA A 296 -35.56 47.47 -14.32
C ALA A 296 -36.95 47.85 -14.86
N ALA A 297 -37.92 46.93 -14.78
CA ALA A 297 -39.31 47.17 -15.16
C ALA A 297 -39.91 48.36 -14.40
N LEU A 298 -39.60 48.51 -13.10
CA LEU A 298 -40.04 49.65 -12.30
C LEU A 298 -39.49 50.98 -12.82
N LYS A 299 -38.22 51.01 -13.25
CA LYS A 299 -37.61 52.22 -13.84
C LYS A 299 -38.25 52.56 -15.17
N ASP A 300 -38.48 51.56 -16.01
CA ASP A 300 -39.11 51.74 -17.32
C ASP A 300 -40.55 52.24 -17.18
N ALA A 301 -41.31 51.71 -16.22
CA ALA A 301 -42.66 52.18 -15.89
C ALA A 301 -42.68 53.64 -15.42
N VAL A 302 -41.71 54.05 -14.58
CA VAL A 302 -41.57 55.44 -14.14
C VAL A 302 -41.25 56.35 -15.33
N ALA A 303 -40.30 55.98 -16.19
CA ALA A 303 -39.93 56.76 -17.37
C ALA A 303 -41.10 56.90 -18.36
N ALA A 304 -41.88 55.84 -18.57
CA ALA A 304 -43.05 55.85 -19.46
C ALA A 304 -44.21 56.71 -18.95
N SER A 305 -44.32 56.87 -17.62
CA SER A 305 -45.41 57.62 -17.00
C SER A 305 -45.26 59.15 -17.04
N ASP A 306 -44.18 59.67 -17.64
CA ASP A 306 -43.83 61.11 -17.69
C ASP A 306 -43.79 61.82 -16.31
N LEU A 307 -43.89 61.07 -15.21
CA LEU A 307 -43.72 61.56 -13.83
C LEU A 307 -42.29 62.08 -13.56
N GLU A 308 -41.35 61.77 -14.44
CA GLU A 308 -39.92 62.08 -14.31
C GLU A 308 -39.61 63.57 -14.51
N ARG A 309 -40.50 64.38 -15.11
CA ARG A 309 -40.19 65.78 -15.43
C ARG A 309 -40.53 66.82 -14.35
N GLY A 310 -41.23 66.45 -13.27
CA GLY A 310 -41.65 67.42 -12.26
C GLY A 310 -40.55 67.97 -11.35
N VAL A 311 -39.43 67.25 -11.18
CA VAL A 311 -38.38 67.62 -10.19
C VAL A 311 -37.19 68.35 -10.84
N SER A 312 -36.87 68.06 -12.10
CA SER A 312 -35.77 68.74 -12.80
C SER A 312 -36.04 70.22 -13.04
N GLU A 313 -37.31 70.62 -13.22
CA GLU A 313 -37.67 72.02 -13.44
C GLU A 313 -37.61 72.86 -12.16
N ALA A 314 -37.91 72.27 -11.00
CA ALA A 314 -37.78 72.95 -9.71
C ALA A 314 -36.32 73.16 -9.28
N THR A 315 -35.38 72.34 -9.77
CA THR A 315 -33.97 72.39 -9.36
C THR A 315 -33.11 73.18 -10.34
N SER A 316 -33.42 73.20 -11.65
CA SER A 316 -32.67 74.02 -12.61
C SER A 316 -32.95 75.52 -12.51
N GLN A 317 -33.97 75.93 -11.76
CA GLN A 317 -34.36 77.34 -11.61
C GLN A 317 -33.68 78.03 -10.41
N ASN A 318 -32.88 77.31 -9.61
CA ASN A 318 -32.22 77.83 -8.41
C ASN A 318 -30.68 77.87 -8.49
N ASP A 319 -30.08 77.58 -9.65
CA ASP A 319 -28.62 77.53 -9.86
C ASP A 319 -28.09 78.73 -10.67
N ASN A 320 -28.84 79.84 -10.68
CA ASN A 320 -28.45 81.07 -11.40
C ASN A 320 -28.41 82.30 -10.48
N SER A 321 -28.18 82.10 -9.19
CA SER A 321 -27.87 83.17 -8.24
C SER A 321 -26.54 82.90 -7.56
N ASP A 322 -25.51 83.59 -8.05
CA ASP A 322 -24.56 84.34 -7.21
C ASP A 322 -24.13 83.69 -5.89
N ASP A 323 -22.90 83.13 -5.85
CA ASP A 323 -21.95 83.32 -4.74
C ASP A 323 -20.66 82.57 -5.11
N ASP A 324 -19.72 83.18 -5.81
CA ASP A 324 -18.72 84.12 -5.29
C ASP A 324 -17.86 83.52 -4.14
N GLY A 325 -16.61 83.22 -4.51
CA GLY A 325 -15.43 83.03 -3.68
C GLY A 325 -15.57 82.47 -2.27
N ASN A 326 -15.15 81.22 -2.08
CA ASN A 326 -14.32 80.93 -0.91
C ASN A 326 -13.24 79.89 -1.25
N ASP A 327 -12.15 80.45 -1.78
CA ASP A 327 -10.81 79.91 -1.74
C ASP A 327 -10.42 79.71 -0.25
N THR A 328 -10.41 78.48 0.24
CA THR A 328 -9.75 78.15 1.50
C THR A 328 -8.87 76.93 1.29
N SER A 329 -7.69 77.24 0.76
CA SER A 329 -6.45 76.54 1.08
C SER A 329 -6.27 76.42 2.60
N ASP A 330 -6.41 75.21 3.15
CA ASP A 330 -5.87 74.84 4.46
C ASP A 330 -5.49 73.35 4.41
N SER A 331 -4.27 73.01 3.99
CA SER A 331 -3.05 72.92 4.79
C SER A 331 -3.11 71.80 5.85
N ALA A 332 -2.28 70.77 5.66
CA ALA A 332 -1.62 69.87 6.64
C ALA A 332 -2.50 69.20 7.75
N GLU A 333 -2.49 67.89 7.98
CA GLU A 333 -1.34 67.05 8.34
C GLU A 333 -1.69 65.54 8.25
N PRO A 334 -0.69 64.65 8.09
CA PRO A 334 -0.86 63.19 8.16
C PRO A 334 -0.54 62.65 9.56
N GLU A 335 -1.54 62.11 10.26
CA GLU A 335 -1.30 61.32 11.48
C GLU A 335 -1.43 59.82 11.16
N ASP A 336 -0.23 59.25 10.99
CA ASP A 336 0.20 57.92 11.38
C ASP A 336 -0.71 57.21 12.39
N ASN A 337 -1.20 56.02 12.03
CA ASN A 337 -1.58 55.05 13.04
C ASN A 337 -1.37 53.62 12.55
N THR A 338 -0.10 53.21 12.44
CA THR A 338 0.24 51.80 12.48
C THR A 338 0.19 51.30 13.92
N VAL A 339 -0.88 50.59 14.29
CA VAL A 339 -0.91 49.77 15.51
C VAL A 339 -1.06 48.30 15.16
N THR A 340 0.07 47.64 15.38
CA THR A 340 0.40 46.23 15.57
C THR A 340 -0.60 45.46 16.44
N GLN A 341 -0.99 44.25 16.01
CA GLN A 341 -0.65 42.98 16.68
C GLN A 341 -1.06 41.76 15.86
#